data_AF-A0A9D2P3X9-F1
#
_entry.id   AF-A0A9D2P3X9-F1
#
_cell.length_a   1.000
_cell.length_b   1.000
_cell.length_c   1.000
_cell.angle_alpha   90.00
_cell.angle_beta   90.00
_cell.angle_gamma   90.00
#
_symmetry.space_group_name_H-M   'P 1'
#
loop_
_entity.id
_entity.type
_entity.pdbx_description
1 polymer ?
#
loop_
_entity_poly.entity_id
_entity_poly.type
_entity_poly.pdbx_seq_one_letter_code
_entity_poly.pdbx_strand_id
1 'polypeptide(L)'
;LHLPRYITIPMSVMFRFFPTVAEEWNAIGDAMKMRGIRPGGGKAGAILEYRLVPMMICSVKIGEELSAAALTRGLGGPVKRTNICRIGFGFQDVCLLLICAGAYAAQIYVMLK
;
A
#
# COMPACT_ATOMS: atom_id res chain seq x y z
N LEU A 1 -8.65 6.24 -18.13
CA LEU A 1 -8.97 6.94 -16.86
C LEU A 1 -7.71 7.65 -16.37
N HIS A 2 -7.69 8.98 -16.32
CA HIS A 2 -6.58 9.72 -15.71
C HIS A 2 -6.81 9.78 -14.20
N LEU A 3 -6.31 8.77 -13.47
CA LEU A 3 -6.27 8.87 -12.01
C LEU A 3 -5.29 9.99 -11.63
N PRO A 4 -5.70 10.94 -10.79
CA PRO A 4 -4.88 12.08 -10.48
C PRO A 4 -3.66 11.64 -9.66
N ARG A 5 -2.48 12.15 -10.04
CA ARG A 5 -1.19 11.72 -9.48
C ARG A 5 -1.03 11.99 -7.98
N TYR A 6 -1.88 12.86 -7.40
CA TYR A 6 -1.95 13.07 -5.95
C TYR A 6 -2.45 11.83 -5.21
N ILE A 7 -3.11 10.89 -5.89
CA ILE A 7 -3.54 9.61 -5.32
C ILE A 7 -2.52 8.52 -5.62
N THR A 8 -2.09 8.40 -6.88
CA THR A 8 -1.25 7.27 -7.32
C THR A 8 0.13 7.23 -6.64
N ILE A 9 0.76 8.40 -6.43
CA ILE A 9 2.08 8.47 -5.79
C ILE A 9 2.03 8.03 -4.32
N PRO A 10 1.19 8.63 -3.45
CA PRO A 10 1.10 8.17 -2.08
C PRO A 10 0.59 6.73 -1.99
N MET A 11 -0.34 6.29 -2.84
CA MET A 11 -0.77 4.89 -2.88
C MET A 11 0.38 3.93 -3.16
N SER A 12 1.25 4.24 -4.15
CA SER A 12 2.43 3.41 -4.45
C SER A 12 3.42 3.36 -3.28
N VAL A 13 3.60 4.48 -2.58
CA VAL A 13 4.47 4.53 -1.40
C VAL A 13 3.85 3.75 -0.24
N MET A 14 2.55 3.88 -0.01
CA MET A 14 1.80 3.11 1.00
C MET A 14 1.90 1.60 0.75
N PHE A 15 1.78 1.14 -0.50
CA PHE A 15 1.95 -0.28 -0.82
C PHE A 15 3.35 -0.81 -0.54
N ARG A 16 4.40 0.01 -0.70
CA ARG A 16 5.77 -0.36 -0.32
C ARG A 16 6.01 -0.26 1.19
N PHE A 17 5.30 0.62 1.91
CA PHE A 17 5.41 0.77 3.36
C PHE A 17 4.59 -0.25 4.15
N PHE A 18 3.48 -0.72 3.58
CA PHE A 18 2.62 -1.74 4.18
C PHE A 18 3.37 -3.00 4.65
N PRO A 19 4.29 -3.61 3.86
CA PRO A 19 5.06 -4.75 4.35
C PRO A 19 5.91 -4.41 5.58
N THR A 20 6.50 -3.22 5.64
CA THR A 20 7.29 -2.77 6.80
C THR A 20 6.41 -2.56 8.04
N VAL A 21 5.21 -2.01 7.89
CA VAL A 21 4.25 -1.84 9.00
C VAL A 21 3.75 -3.19 9.52
N ALA A 22 3.54 -4.17 8.63
CA ALA A 22 3.17 -5.52 9.02
C ALA A 22 4.29 -6.22 9.80
N GLU A 23 5.55 -5.99 9.43
CA GLU A 23 6.71 -6.52 10.12
C GLU A 23 6.87 -5.90 11.52
N GLU A 24 6.72 -4.58 11.65
CA GLU A 24 6.68 -3.88 12.94
C GLU A 24 5.53 -4.37 13.84
N TRP A 25 4.35 -4.66 13.26
CA TRP A 25 3.22 -5.21 14.00
C TRP A 25 3.52 -6.57 14.64
N ASN A 26 4.25 -7.41 13.91
CA ASN A 26 4.69 -8.72 14.39
C ASN A 26 5.79 -8.56 15.45
N ALA A 27 6.78 -7.71 15.21
CA ALA A 27 7.86 -7.45 16.16
C ALA A 27 7.35 -6.92 17.50
N ILE A 28 6.40 -5.97 17.50
CA ILE A 28 5.76 -5.46 18.72
C ILE A 28 4.94 -6.56 19.40
N GLY A 29 4.28 -7.43 18.63
CA GLY A 29 3.60 -8.61 19.16
C GLY A 29 4.52 -9.58 19.88
N ASP A 30 5.67 -9.87 19.29
CA ASP A 30 6.67 -10.78 19.85
C ASP A 30 7.34 -10.16 21.09
N ALA A 31 7.63 -8.85 21.09
CA ALA A 31 8.14 -8.15 22.26
C ALA A 31 7.15 -8.18 23.45
N MET A 32 5.86 -8.04 23.18
CA MET A 32 4.81 -8.15 24.21
C MET A 32 4.65 -9.59 24.72
N LYS A 33 4.82 -10.58 23.85
CA LYS A 33 4.84 -12.00 24.21
C LYS A 33 6.05 -12.35 25.09
N MET A 34 7.23 -11.78 24.82
CA MET A 34 8.42 -11.93 25.67
C MET A 34 8.25 -11.31 27.07
N ARG A 35 7.42 -10.26 27.19
CA ARG A 35 7.02 -9.68 28.49
C ARG A 35 5.95 -10.48 29.25
N GLY A 36 5.58 -11.67 28.77
CA GLY A 36 4.62 -12.56 29.44
C GLY A 36 3.15 -12.20 29.22
N ILE A 37 2.86 -11.25 28.33
CA ILE A 37 1.50 -10.81 28.01
C ILE A 37 0.91 -11.77 26.97
N ARG A 38 0.23 -12.82 27.44
CA ARG A 38 -0.43 -13.81 26.57
C ARG A 38 -1.71 -13.23 25.96
N PRO A 39 -1.90 -13.28 24.63
CA PRO A 39 -3.19 -12.98 24.03
C PRO A 39 -4.18 -14.05 24.51
N GLY A 40 -5.09 -13.69 25.42
CA GLY A 40 -6.13 -14.58 25.96
C GLY A 40 -6.22 -14.68 27.49
N GLY A 41 -5.32 -14.06 28.25
CA GLY A 41 -5.41 -14.08 29.72
C GLY A 41 -6.26 -12.95 30.28
N GLY A 42 -7.58 -13.15 30.45
CA GLY A 42 -8.53 -12.43 31.35
C GLY A 42 -8.69 -10.89 31.29
N LYS A 43 -7.67 -10.15 30.84
CA LYS A 43 -7.57 -8.69 30.73
C LYS A 43 -7.18 -8.30 29.31
N ALA A 44 -7.82 -8.90 28.31
CA ALA A 44 -7.58 -8.64 26.89
C ALA A 44 -7.68 -7.14 26.52
N GLY A 45 -8.52 -6.37 27.23
CA GLY A 45 -8.65 -4.92 27.06
C GLY A 45 -7.38 -4.13 27.39
N ALA A 46 -6.68 -4.48 28.49
CA ALA A 46 -5.43 -3.82 28.85
C ALA A 46 -4.30 -4.18 27.86
N ILE A 47 -4.29 -5.42 27.35
CA ILE A 47 -3.34 -5.87 26.32
C ILE A 47 -3.51 -5.06 25.03
N LEU A 48 -4.75 -4.76 24.67
CA LEU A 48 -5.07 -3.96 23.50
C LEU A 48 -4.50 -2.53 23.66
N GLU A 49 -4.69 -1.90 24.82
CA GLU A 49 -4.17 -0.56 25.11
C GLU A 49 -2.63 -0.53 25.06
N TYR A 50 -1.96 -1.50 25.69
CA TYR A 50 -0.50 -1.61 25.66
C TYR A 50 0.07 -2.00 24.29
N ARG A 51 -0.71 -2.59 23.37
CA ARG A 51 -0.28 -2.87 21.99
C ARG A 51 -0.55 -1.70 21.06
N LEU A 52 -1.75 -1.10 21.15
CA LEU A 52 -2.19 -0.05 20.25
C LEU A 52 -1.44 1.25 20.49
N VAL A 53 -1.17 1.62 21.75
CA VAL A 53 -0.48 2.89 22.05
C VAL A 53 0.93 2.94 21.42
N PRO A 54 1.82 1.94 21.61
CA PRO A 54 3.12 1.91 20.94
C PRO A 54 3.01 1.85 19.42
N MET A 55 2.07 1.06 18.88
CA MET A 55 1.84 0.97 17.43
C MET A 55 1.44 2.32 16.83
N MET A 56 0.55 3.06 17.49
CA MET A 56 0.14 4.39 17.04
C MET A 56 1.33 5.36 17.06
N ILE A 57 2.12 5.36 18.12
CA ILE A 57 3.30 6.24 18.23
C ILE A 57 4.32 5.93 17.14
N CYS A 58 4.65 4.66 16.91
CA CYS A 58 5.55 4.27 15.82
C CYS A 58 5.00 4.68 14.44
N SER A 59 3.70 4.48 14.21
CA SER A 59 3.07 4.85 12.93
C SER A 59 3.10 6.36 12.67
N VAL A 60 2.85 7.17 13.70
CA VAL A 60 2.93 8.63 13.61
C VAL A 60 4.36 9.09 13.30
N LYS A 61 5.36 8.54 14.00
CA LYS A 61 6.77 8.87 13.74
C LYS A 61 7.20 8.54 12.31
N ILE A 62 6.85 7.36 11.82
CA ILE A 62 7.15 6.96 10.44
C ILE A 62 6.46 7.90 9.44
N GLY A 63 5.22 8.30 9.72
CA GLY A 63 4.48 9.27 8.92
C GLY A 63 5.14 10.65 8.89
N GLU A 64 5.64 11.13 10.03
CA GLU A 64 6.37 12.39 10.14
C GLU A 64 7.69 12.36 9.35
N GLU A 65 8.48 11.28 9.51
CA GLU A 65 9.72 11.08 8.74
C GLU A 65 9.45 11.04 7.23
N LEU A 66 8.39 10.33 6.81
CA LEU A 66 7.97 10.27 5.41
C LEU A 66 7.55 11.65 4.90
N SER A 67 6.79 12.40 5.69
CA SER A 67 6.33 13.75 5.35
C SER A 67 7.49 14.73 5.22
N ALA A 68 8.45 14.69 6.16
CA ALA A 68 9.67 15.48 6.10
C ALA A 68 10.52 15.10 4.87
N ALA A 69 10.70 13.81 4.60
CA ALA A 69 11.40 13.32 3.42
C ALA A 69 10.70 13.70 2.11
N ALA A 70 9.37 13.76 2.12
CA ALA A 70 8.58 14.22 0.99
C ALA A 70 8.79 15.72 0.73
N LEU A 71 8.61 16.55 1.76
CA LEU A 71 8.76 18.01 1.66
C LEU A 71 10.17 18.42 1.22
N THR A 72 11.21 17.78 1.79
CA THR A 72 12.62 18.00 1.39
C THR A 72 12.91 17.56 -0.05
N ARG A 73 12.23 16.53 -0.56
CA ARG A 73 12.27 16.15 -1.99
C ARG A 73 11.42 17.04 -2.89
N GLY A 74 10.89 18.16 -2.38
CA GLY A 74 10.12 19.13 -3.15
C GLY A 74 8.68 18.70 -3.42
N LEU A 75 8.10 17.81 -2.58
CA LEU A 75 6.67 17.56 -2.61
C LEU A 75 5.88 18.81 -2.19
N GLY A 76 5.57 19.69 -3.16
CA GLY A 76 4.80 20.92 -2.97
C GLY A 76 5.37 22.16 -3.68
N GLY A 77 6.56 22.06 -4.29
CA GLY A 77 7.17 23.19 -5.01
C GLY A 77 6.45 23.57 -6.32
N PRO A 78 6.54 24.84 -6.77
CA PRO A 78 5.84 25.37 -7.94
C PRO A 78 6.38 24.87 -9.30
N VAL A 79 7.37 23.97 -9.30
CA VAL A 79 8.05 23.46 -10.49
C VAL A 79 7.27 22.30 -11.10
N LYS A 80 7.12 22.31 -12.44
CA LYS A 80 6.52 21.20 -13.23
C LYS A 80 7.19 19.86 -12.87
N ARG A 81 6.44 18.98 -12.23
CA ARG A 81 6.90 17.63 -11.83
C ARG A 81 7.20 16.78 -13.07
N THR A 82 8.44 16.34 -13.21
CA THR A 82 8.84 15.32 -14.19
C THR A 82 8.38 13.95 -13.71
N ASN A 83 7.82 13.16 -14.64
CA ASN A 83 7.34 11.82 -14.35
C ASN A 83 8.53 10.84 -14.32
N ILE A 84 8.78 10.20 -13.18
CA ILE A 84 9.86 9.20 -13.02
C ILE A 84 9.51 7.89 -13.74
N CYS A 85 8.22 7.54 -13.86
CA CYS A 85 7.79 6.33 -14.57
C CYS A 85 6.99 6.70 -15.83
N ARG A 86 7.60 6.54 -17.00
CA ARG A 86 6.87 6.43 -18.26
C ARG A 86 6.04 5.13 -18.20
N ILE A 87 4.77 5.24 -17.87
CA ILE A 87 3.80 4.14 -18.05
C ILE A 87 3.62 4.00 -19.57
N GLY A 88 4.26 2.98 -20.14
CA GLY A 88 4.15 2.60 -21.55
C GLY A 88 3.36 1.31 -21.68
N PHE A 89 2.80 1.07 -22.86
CA PHE A 89 2.14 -0.19 -23.20
C PHE A 89 3.18 -1.31 -23.20
N GLY A 90 3.01 -2.28 -22.30
CA GLY A 90 3.84 -3.48 -22.26
C GLY A 90 3.31 -4.56 -23.20
N PHE A 91 4.15 -5.52 -23.56
CA PHE A 91 3.72 -6.72 -24.29
C PHE A 91 2.61 -7.49 -23.53
N GLN A 92 2.64 -7.46 -22.20
CA GLN A 92 1.60 -8.03 -21.34
C GLN A 92 0.22 -7.39 -21.55
N ASP A 93 0.15 -6.07 -21.74
CA ASP A 93 -1.11 -5.37 -22.00
C ASP A 93 -1.72 -5.80 -23.34
N VAL A 94 -0.87 -6.00 -24.36
CA VAL A 94 -1.29 -6.46 -25.69
C VAL A 94 -1.79 -7.91 -25.64
N CYS A 95 -1.08 -8.79 -24.93
CA CYS A 95 -1.52 -10.18 -24.74
C CYS A 95 -2.87 -10.26 -24.04
N LEU A 96 -3.08 -9.49 -22.97
CA LEU A 96 -4.36 -9.42 -22.26
C LEU A 96 -5.48 -8.89 -23.17
N LEU A 97 -5.19 -7.88 -23.99
CA LEU A 97 -6.17 -7.30 -24.91
C LEU A 97 -6.59 -8.30 -26.00
N LEU A 98 -5.65 -9.09 -26.53
CA LEU A 98 -5.94 -10.16 -27.49
C LEU A 98 -6.79 -11.28 -26.90
N ILE A 99 -6.51 -11.70 -25.66
CA ILE A 99 -7.30 -12.73 -24.97
C ILE A 99 -8.74 -12.24 -24.76
N CYS A 100 -8.92 -11.01 -24.28
CA CYS A 100 -10.24 -10.42 -24.10
C CYS A 100 -11.00 -10.27 -25.42
N ALA A 101 -10.35 -9.80 -26.48
CA ALA A 101 -10.96 -9.67 -27.80
C ALA A 101 -11.36 -11.01 -28.40
N GLY A 102 -10.51 -12.04 -28.25
CA GLY A 102 -10.79 -13.40 -28.69
C GLY A 102 -11.99 -14.02 -27.97
N ALA A 103 -12.09 -13.83 -26.65
CA ALA A 103 -13.24 -14.28 -25.87
C ALA A 103 -14.54 -13.59 -26.33
N TYR A 104 -14.49 -12.28 -26.58
CA TYR A 104 -15.65 -11.52 -27.07
C TYR A 104 -16.09 -11.99 -28.47
N ALA A 105 -15.14 -12.22 -29.38
CA ALA A 105 -15.42 -12.69 -30.73
C ALA A 105 -16.01 -14.12 -30.72
N ALA A 106 -15.50 -15.00 -29.87
CA ALA A 106 -16.05 -16.34 -29.67
C ALA A 106 -17.50 -16.28 -29.18
N GLN A 107 -17.80 -15.38 -28.24
CA GLN A 107 -19.14 -15.19 -27.71
C GLN A 107 -20.14 -14.70 -28.78
N ILE A 108 -19.71 -13.78 -29.64
CA ILE A 108 -20.52 -13.29 -30.77
C ILE A 108 -20.73 -14.38 -31.82
N TYR A 109 -19.70 -15.15 -32.13
CA TYR A 109 -19.80 -16.24 -33.12
C TYR A 109 -20.77 -17.34 -32.68
N VAL A 110 -20.81 -17.65 -31.38
CA VAL A 110 -21.78 -18.60 -30.80
C VAL A 110 -23.20 -18.02 -30.79
N MET A 111 -23.37 -16.71 -30.63
CA MET A 111 -24.69 -16.05 -30.68
C MET A 111 -25.24 -15.87 -32.10
N LEU A 112 -24.36 -15.79 -33.11
CA LEU A 112 -24.73 -15.65 -34.52
C LEU A 112 -25.06 -17.00 -35.18
N LYS A 113 -24.72 -18.11 -34.53
CA LYS A 113 -24.97 -19.48 -34.97
C LYS A 113 -26.18 -20.07 -34.28
#